data_AF-A0A2U2P9M1-F1
#
_entry.id   AF-A0A2U2P9M1-F1
#
_cell.length_a   1.000
_cell.length_b   1.000
_cell.length_c   1.000
_cell.angle_alpha   90.00
_cell.angle_beta   90.00
_cell.angle_gamma   90.00
#
_symmetry.space_group_name_H-M   'P 1'
#
loop_
_entity.id
_entity.type
_entity.pdbx_description
1 polymer ?
#
loop_
_entity_poly.entity_id
_entity_poly.type
_entity_poly.pdbx_seq_one_letter_code
_entity_poly.pdbx_strand_id
1 'polypeptide(L)'
;MKRLLIALTALITAFDTLAQNSFPPNGNVGIGTTNPTTGLQLGDWGNAITGKQILIPGLYNFEQFRLGQIANGNMVVELVYHTNLFASYKVSA
;
A
#
# COMPACT_ATOMS: atom_id res chain seq x y z
N MET A 1 -26.82 28.64 28.11
CA MET A 1 -25.47 28.90 27.54
C MET A 1 -24.53 27.70 27.63
N LYS A 2 -24.35 27.06 28.80
CA LYS A 2 -23.42 25.92 28.97
C LYS A 2 -23.71 24.71 28.06
N ARG A 3 -24.99 24.38 27.84
CA ARG A 3 -25.43 23.31 26.92
C ARG A 3 -25.06 23.58 25.45
N LEU A 4 -25.08 24.85 25.06
CA LEU A 4 -24.76 25.29 23.70
C LEU A 4 -23.25 25.24 23.45
N LEU A 5 -22.46 25.57 24.47
CA LEU A 5 -21.00 25.44 24.46
C LEU A 5 -20.56 23.97 24.29
N ILE A 6 -21.22 23.05 25.02
CA ILE A 6 -20.93 21.60 24.95
C ILE A 6 -21.27 21.03 23.56
N ALA A 7 -22.41 21.42 22.98
CA ALA A 7 -22.80 21.01 21.64
C ALA A 7 -21.82 21.50 20.56
N LEU A 8 -21.33 22.73 20.69
CA LEU A 8 -20.35 23.29 19.77
C LEU A 8 -18.99 22.58 19.87
N THR A 9 -18.52 22.29 21.08
CA THR A 9 -17.28 21.52 21.27
C THR A 9 -17.41 20.10 20.71
N ALA A 10 -18.54 19.43 20.92
CA ALA A 10 -18.77 18.08 20.38
C ALA A 10 -18.84 18.07 18.84
N LEU A 11 -19.37 19.13 18.22
CA LEU A 11 -19.41 19.28 16.76
C LEU A 11 -18.00 19.48 16.17
N ILE A 12 -17.13 20.22 16.86
CA ILE A 12 -15.75 20.49 16.40
C ILE A 12 -14.86 19.25 16.54
N THR A 13 -15.05 18.45 17.59
CA THR A 13 -14.27 17.21 17.82
C THR A 13 -14.83 15.98 17.10
N ALA A 14 -15.99 16.08 16.44
CA ALA A 14 -16.58 14.97 15.68
C ALA A 14 -15.81 14.64 14.39
N PHE A 15 -14.83 15.46 14.01
CA PHE A 15 -14.03 15.29 12.79
C PHE A 15 -12.75 14.46 12.99
N ASP A 16 -12.60 13.75 14.10
CA ASP A 16 -11.47 12.83 14.28
C ASP A 16 -11.68 11.56 13.47
N THR A 17 -11.45 11.63 12.15
CA THR A 17 -11.27 10.42 11.34
C THR A 17 -9.92 9.82 11.69
N LEU A 18 -9.93 8.86 12.62
CA LEU A 18 -8.86 7.87 12.74
C LEU A 18 -8.70 7.23 11.35
N ALA A 19 -7.47 7.20 10.82
CA ALA A 19 -7.15 6.66 9.50
C ALA A 19 -8.00 5.43 9.14
N GLN A 20 -9.06 5.66 8.36
CA GLN A 20 -9.95 4.62 7.86
C GLN A 20 -9.58 4.46 6.39
N ASN A 21 -9.29 3.22 5.95
CA ASN A 21 -9.19 2.94 4.53
C ASN A 21 -10.50 3.40 3.89
N SER A 22 -10.43 4.44 3.06
CA SER A 22 -11.56 4.85 2.24
C SER A 22 -11.82 3.70 1.27
N PHE A 23 -12.89 2.94 1.50
CA PHE A 23 -13.36 1.93 0.57
C PHE A 23 -14.19 2.65 -0.49
N PRO A 24 -13.75 2.70 -1.75
CA PRO A 24 -14.49 3.41 -2.80
C PRO A 24 -15.88 2.80 -3.01
N PRO A 25 -16.89 3.58 -3.43
CA PRO A 25 -18.28 3.11 -3.58
C PRO A 25 -18.43 1.97 -4.61
N ASN A 26 -17.45 1.82 -5.49
CA ASN A 26 -17.30 0.75 -6.48
C ASN A 26 -16.58 -0.51 -5.93
N GLY A 27 -16.09 -0.50 -4.70
CA GLY A 27 -15.47 -1.65 -4.02
C GLY A 27 -14.00 -1.93 -4.36
N ASN A 28 -13.45 -1.30 -5.41
CA ASN A 28 -12.05 -1.44 -5.80
C ASN A 28 -11.13 -0.54 -4.96
N VAL A 29 -9.95 -1.02 -4.57
CA VAL A 29 -8.94 -0.26 -3.80
C VAL A 29 -7.79 0.17 -4.72
N GLY A 30 -7.55 1.47 -4.83
CA GLY A 30 -6.43 2.05 -5.57
C GLY A 30 -5.34 2.60 -4.66
N ILE A 31 -4.08 2.21 -4.86
CA ILE A 31 -2.92 2.81 -4.19
C ILE A 31 -2.09 3.57 -5.23
N GLY A 32 -2.11 4.89 -5.17
CA GLY A 32 -1.43 5.75 -6.14
C GLY A 32 -2.10 5.77 -7.53
N THR A 33 -3.40 5.46 -7.60
CA THR A 33 -4.29 5.63 -8.75
C THR A 33 -5.63 6.14 -8.25
N THR A 34 -6.30 7.01 -9.01
CA THR A 34 -7.62 7.58 -8.66
C THR A 34 -8.77 6.84 -9.34
N ASN A 35 -8.50 5.97 -10.31
CA ASN A 35 -9.50 5.22 -11.05
C ASN A 35 -9.13 3.73 -11.17
N PRO A 36 -9.19 2.95 -10.07
CA PRO A 36 -8.82 1.55 -10.09
C PRO A 36 -9.80 0.70 -10.93
N THR A 37 -9.25 -0.03 -11.90
CA THR A 37 -10.00 -0.88 -12.85
C THR A 37 -10.15 -2.33 -12.37
N THR A 38 -9.48 -2.71 -11.29
CA THR A 38 -9.52 -4.03 -10.65
C THR A 38 -9.65 -3.87 -9.13
N GLY A 39 -10.02 -4.96 -8.43
CA GLY A 39 -10.31 -4.96 -6.99
C GLY A 39 -9.19 -4.40 -6.12
N LEU A 40 -7.93 -4.60 -6.51
CA LEU A 40 -6.76 -3.93 -5.93
C LEU A 40 -5.81 -3.53 -7.06
N GLN A 41 -5.58 -2.22 -7.23
CA GLN A 41 -4.66 -1.68 -8.23
C GLN A 41 -3.60 -0.79 -7.59
N LEU A 42 -2.36 -0.99 -8.03
CA LEU A 42 -1.20 -0.22 -7.60
C LEU A 42 -0.69 0.63 -8.78
N GLY A 43 -0.90 1.95 -8.71
CA GLY A 43 -0.50 2.89 -9.77
C GLY A 43 -1.43 2.92 -11.00
N ASP A 44 -1.13 3.82 -11.93
CA ASP A 44 -1.83 3.97 -13.22
C ASP A 44 -1.10 3.26 -14.36
N TRP A 45 -1.87 2.87 -15.38
CA TRP A 45 -1.34 2.33 -16.64
C TRP A 45 -0.41 3.34 -17.33
N GLY A 46 0.73 2.86 -17.86
CA GLY A 46 1.62 3.66 -18.70
C GLY A 46 2.55 4.65 -17.97
N ASN A 47 2.40 4.81 -16.65
CA ASN A 47 3.40 5.53 -15.85
C ASN A 47 4.52 4.56 -15.42
N ALA A 48 5.76 5.03 -15.38
CA ALA A 48 6.85 4.24 -14.81
C ALA A 48 6.56 3.95 -13.34
N ILE A 49 6.18 2.70 -13.03
CA ILE A 49 5.74 2.30 -11.70
C ILE A 49 6.96 1.95 -10.84
N THR A 50 7.78 2.95 -10.52
CA THR A 50 8.86 2.75 -9.55
C THR A 50 8.25 2.69 -8.14
N GLY A 51 8.33 1.52 -7.52
CA GLY A 51 8.02 1.35 -6.10
C GLY A 51 6.55 1.15 -5.74
N LYS A 52 5.66 0.84 -6.69
CA LYS A 52 4.31 0.34 -6.35
C LYS A 52 4.35 -1.19 -6.37
N GLN A 53 4.65 -1.78 -5.21
CA GLN A 53 4.75 -3.21 -5.03
C GLN A 53 4.06 -3.61 -3.75
N ILE A 54 3.56 -4.83 -3.73
CA ILE A 54 3.20 -5.50 -2.48
C ILE A 54 4.48 -6.11 -1.95
N LEU A 55 4.98 -5.57 -0.83
CA LEU A 55 6.17 -6.03 -0.14
C LEU A 55 5.76 -6.71 1.16
N ILE A 56 6.14 -7.98 1.32
CA ILE A 56 6.08 -8.69 2.60
C ILE A 56 7.51 -8.83 3.12
N PRO A 57 7.90 -8.06 4.15
CA PRO A 57 9.22 -8.20 4.76
C PRO A 57 9.29 -9.47 5.61
N GLY A 58 10.46 -10.08 5.71
CA GLY A 58 10.70 -11.21 6.59
C GLY A 58 12.06 -11.13 7.31
N LEU A 59 12.18 -11.87 8.41
CA LEU A 59 13.39 -11.90 9.26
C LEU A 59 14.20 -13.20 9.15
N TYR A 60 13.58 -14.32 8.72
CA TYR A 60 14.20 -15.65 8.83
C TYR A 60 14.24 -16.46 7.52
N ASN A 61 13.13 -16.59 6.79
CA ASN A 61 13.08 -17.44 5.58
C ASN A 61 13.15 -16.66 4.26
N PHE A 62 12.76 -15.39 4.26
CA PHE A 62 12.86 -14.46 3.12
C PHE A 62 13.21 -13.08 3.70
N GLU A 63 14.11 -12.32 3.09
CA GLU A 63 14.30 -10.90 3.42
C GLU A 63 13.09 -10.09 2.97
N GLN A 64 12.61 -10.37 1.75
CA GLN A 64 11.47 -9.71 1.15
C GLN A 64 10.83 -10.63 0.10
N PHE A 65 9.50 -10.65 0.10
CA PHE A 65 8.70 -11.09 -1.02
C PHE A 65 8.03 -9.89 -1.67
N ARG A 66 8.32 -9.66 -2.95
CA ARG A 66 7.83 -8.50 -3.70
C ARG A 66 7.04 -8.93 -4.91
N LEU A 67 5.84 -8.37 -5.03
CA LEU A 67 4.96 -8.51 -6.20
C LEU A 67 4.75 -7.13 -6.81
N GLY A 68 5.21 -6.95 -8.05
CA GLY A 68 4.97 -5.72 -8.79
C GLY A 68 6.10 -5.37 -9.74
N GLN A 69 5.98 -4.20 -10.34
CA GLN A 69 6.96 -3.70 -11.29
C GLN A 69 8.18 -3.11 -10.56
N ILE A 70 9.39 -3.58 -10.90
CA ILE A 70 10.67 -3.07 -10.35
C ILE A 70 11.43 -2.14 -11.30
N ALA A 71 11.03 -2.10 -12.57
CA ALA A 71 11.66 -1.31 -13.64
C ALA A 71 10.69 -1.17 -14.83
N ASN A 72 11.09 -0.50 -15.91
CA ASN A 72 10.26 -0.41 -17.11
C ASN A 72 10.01 -1.81 -17.73
N GLY A 73 8.74 -2.20 -17.85
CA GLY A 73 8.31 -3.33 -18.68
C GLY A 73 8.03 -4.66 -17.98
N ASN A 74 8.71 -5.01 -16.89
CA ASN A 74 8.55 -6.34 -16.28
C ASN A 74 7.89 -6.28 -14.89
N MET A 75 6.73 -6.92 -14.80
CA MET A 75 6.20 -7.41 -13.52
C MET A 75 7.11 -8.51 -13.02
N VAL A 76 7.54 -8.44 -11.77
CA VAL A 76 8.41 -9.46 -11.18
C VAL A 76 7.73 -10.04 -9.93
N VAL A 77 7.82 -11.36 -9.81
CA VAL A 77 7.65 -12.06 -8.54
C VAL A 77 9.06 -12.29 -7.98
N GLU A 78 9.45 -11.50 -7.00
CA GLU A 78 10.79 -11.54 -6.40
C GLU A 78 10.74 -12.21 -5.03
N LEU A 79 11.55 -13.26 -4.87
CA LEU A 79 11.84 -13.87 -3.57
C LEU A 79 13.32 -13.62 -3.28
N VAL A 80 13.61 -12.95 -2.16
CA VAL A 80 14.98 -12.71 -1.69
C VAL A 80 15.21 -13.48 -0.42
N TYR A 81 16.31 -14.24 -0.38
CA TYR A 81 16.65 -15.14 0.71
C TYR A 81 18.00 -14.77 1.34
N HIS A 82 18.07 -14.79 2.68
CA HIS A 82 19.34 -14.75 3.39
C HIS A 82 20.11 -16.05 3.16
N THR A 83 21.39 -15.93 2.81
CA THR A 83 22.33 -17.06 2.81
C THR A 83 23.28 -17.01 4.00
N ASN A 84 23.53 -15.82 4.55
CA ASN A 84 24.24 -15.57 5.80
C ASN A 84 23.99 -14.11 6.26
N LEU A 85 24.71 -13.69 7.32
CA LEU A 85 24.61 -12.35 7.94
C LEU A 85 24.91 -11.17 7.01
N PHE A 86 25.60 -11.40 5.88
CA PHE A 86 26.08 -10.34 4.98
C PHE A 86 25.69 -10.58 3.52
N ALA A 87 24.97 -11.65 3.20
CA ALA A 87 24.72 -12.03 1.81
C ALA A 87 23.34 -12.61 1.58
N SER A 88 22.75 -12.17 0.46
CA SER A 88 21.40 -12.52 0.04
C SER A 88 21.38 -12.75 -1.46
N TYR A 89 20.51 -13.65 -1.94
CA TYR A 89 20.30 -13.87 -3.37
C TYR A 89 18.84 -13.67 -3.74
N LYS A 90 18.65 -13.19 -4.96
CA LYS A 90 17.35 -12.87 -5.57
C LYS A 90 17.01 -13.92 -6.62
N VAL A 91 15.80 -14.46 -6.56
CA VAL A 91 15.19 -15.18 -7.67
C VAL A 91 14.06 -14.32 -8.22
N SER A 92 14.08 -14.08 -9.52
CA SER A 92 13.05 -13.33 -10.24
C SER A 92 12.54 -14.19 -11.39
N ALA A 93 11.22 -14.39 -11.42
CA ALA A 93 10.51 -14.97 -12.56
C ALA A 93 9.72 -13.88 -13.27
#